data_AF-A0AA35G6Q7-F1
#
_entry.id   AF-A0AA35G6Q7-F1
#
_cell.length_a   1.000
_cell.length_b   1.000
_cell.length_c   1.000
_cell.angle_alpha   90.00
_cell.angle_beta   90.00
_cell.angle_gamma   90.00
#
_symmetry.space_group_name_H-M   'P 1'
#
loop_
_entity.id
_entity.type
_entity.pdbx_description
1 polymer ?
#
loop_
_entity_poly.entity_id
_entity_poly.type
_entity_poly.pdbx_seq_one_letter_code
_entity_poly.pdbx_strand_id
1 'polypeptide(L)'
;MEEPLVRGMIALRVISACIEVGAAAAMLRLNRAEQVLRLNALLGLVGPTVFLLVSALGLTALAGRVSPARFGLVALGVLLVLLGTRGSP
;
A
#
# COMPACT_ATOMS: atom_id res chain seq x y z
N MET A 1 -18.31 15.51 5.45
CA MET A 1 -17.21 15.47 6.46
C MET A 1 -16.20 14.42 5.98
N GLU A 2 -15.48 14.72 4.89
CA GLU A 2 -14.54 13.77 4.24
C GLU A 2 -13.07 14.20 4.39
N GLU A 3 -12.85 15.44 4.81
CA GLU A 3 -11.53 16.01 5.04
C GLU A 3 -10.59 15.14 5.90
N PRO A 4 -11.03 14.52 7.02
CA PRO A 4 -10.14 13.67 7.83
C PRO A 4 -9.73 12.38 7.10
N LEU A 5 -10.61 11.78 6.29
CA LEU A 5 -10.30 10.55 5.55
C LEU A 5 -9.30 10.83 4.43
N VAL A 6 -9.51 11.91 3.68
CA VAL A 6 -8.59 12.35 2.61
C VAL A 6 -7.22 12.74 3.18
N ARG A 7 -7.18 13.47 4.30
CA ARG A 7 -5.92 13.76 5.02
C ARG A 7 -5.23 12.46 5.46
N GLY A 8 -5.99 11.47 5.92
CA GLY A 8 -5.48 10.14 6.25
C GLY A 8 -4.85 9.42 5.05
N MET A 9 -5.47 9.49 3.87
CA MET A 9 -4.92 8.91 2.63
C MET A 9 -3.56 9.54 2.29
N ILE A 10 -3.47 10.87 2.36
CA ILE A 10 -2.23 11.61 2.08
C ILE A 10 -1.16 11.24 3.10
N ALA A 11 -1.51 11.22 4.39
CA ALA A 11 -0.59 10.86 5.46
C ALA A 11 -0.02 9.43 5.28
N LEU A 12 -0.85 8.44 4.95
CA LEU A 12 -0.40 7.08 4.69
C LEU A 12 0.58 7.01 3.50
N ARG A 13 0.37 7.80 2.45
CA ARG A 13 1.30 7.88 1.31
C ARG A 13 2.63 8.48 1.72
N VAL A 14 2.62 9.55 2.50
CA VAL A 14 3.85 10.18 3.01
C VAL A 14 4.62 9.20 3.90
N ILE A 15 3.94 8.52 4.83
CA ILE A 15 4.56 7.50 5.69
C ILE A 15 5.17 6.38 4.86
N SER A 16 4.43 5.84 3.88
CA SER A 16 4.94 4.81 2.98
C SER A 16 6.17 5.25 2.20
N ALA A 17 6.18 6.49 1.68
CA ALA A 17 7.32 7.03 0.96
C ALA A 17 8.54 7.17 1.87
N CYS A 18 8.35 7.60 3.12
CA CYS A 18 9.43 7.65 4.11
C CYS A 18 10.00 6.26 4.42
N ILE A 19 9.15 5.22 4.48
CA ILE A 19 9.60 3.83 4.68
C ILE A 19 10.47 3.38 3.49
N GLU A 20 10.01 3.61 2.25
CA GLU A 20 10.76 3.28 1.03
C GLU A 20 12.13 3.99 0.99
N VAL A 21 12.15 5.31 1.27
CA VAL A 21 13.39 6.10 1.29
C VAL A 21 14.32 5.63 2.41
N GLY A 22 13.78 5.38 3.61
CA GLY A 22 14.55 4.89 4.75
C GLY A 22 15.16 3.51 4.49
N ALA A 23 14.41 2.63 3.83
CA ALA A 23 14.89 1.33 3.43
C ALA A 23 15.97 1.41 2.34
N ALA A 24 15.77 2.23 1.31
CA ALA A 24 16.78 2.48 0.30
C ALA A 24 18.09 3.01 0.93
N ALA A 25 17.98 3.94 1.88
CA ALA A 25 19.14 4.43 2.63
C ALA A 25 19.82 3.32 3.47
N ALA A 26 19.05 2.39 4.05
CA ALA A 26 19.61 1.24 4.74
C ALA A 26 20.29 0.26 3.76
N MET A 27 19.69 0.00 2.59
CA MET A 27 20.28 -0.84 1.54
C MET A 27 21.64 -0.33 1.08
N LEU A 28 21.84 0.99 0.97
CA LEU A 28 23.13 1.60 0.63
C LEU A 28 24.25 1.29 1.64
N ARG A 29 23.89 0.95 2.88
CA ARG A 29 24.86 0.61 3.95
C ARG A 29 25.18 -0.88 4.03
N LEU A 30 24.48 -1.72 3.27
CA LEU A 30 24.68 -3.18 3.27
C LEU A 30 25.76 -3.56 2.25
N ASN A 31 26.73 -4.35 2.68
CA ASN A 31 27.86 -4.78 1.84
C ASN A 31 27.62 -6.13 1.13
N ARG A 32 26.48 -6.78 1.38
CA ARG A 32 26.15 -8.10 0.81
C ARG A 32 24.84 -8.04 0.06
N ALA A 33 24.85 -8.50 -1.19
CA ALA A 33 23.66 -8.56 -2.05
C ALA A 33 22.50 -9.33 -1.42
N GLU A 34 22.79 -10.42 -0.71
CA GLU A 34 21.78 -11.22 0.02
C GLU A 34 21.02 -10.39 1.07
N GLN A 35 21.71 -9.51 1.79
CA GLN A 35 21.09 -8.66 2.81
C GLN A 35 20.18 -7.60 2.17
N VAL A 36 20.62 -7.01 1.06
CA VAL A 36 19.83 -6.06 0.27
C VAL A 36 18.57 -6.72 -0.27
N LEU A 37 18.70 -7.91 -0.85
CA LEU A 37 17.58 -8.67 -1.40
C LEU A 37 16.57 -9.05 -0.31
N ARG A 38 17.05 -9.47 0.87
CA ARG A 38 16.18 -9.77 2.02
C ARG A 38 15.39 -8.55 2.49
N LEU A 39 16.03 -7.39 2.56
CA LEU A 39 15.34 -6.14 2.90
C LEU A 39 14.31 -5.75 1.83
N ASN A 40 14.64 -5.91 0.55
CA ASN A 40 13.72 -5.64 -0.56
C ASN A 40 12.51 -6.58 -0.54
N ALA A 41 12.71 -7.86 -0.23
CA ALA A 41 11.62 -8.82 -0.08
C ALA A 41 10.66 -8.43 1.06
N LEU A 42 11.20 -7.93 2.18
CA LEU A 42 10.38 -7.38 3.27
C LEU A 42 9.63 -6.11 2.83
N LEU A 43 10.28 -5.21 2.08
CA LEU A 43 9.61 -4.01 1.54
C LEU A 43 8.57 -4.31 0.48
N GLY A 44 8.70 -5.40 -0.25
CA GLY A 44 7.74 -5.82 -1.28
C GLY A 44 6.30 -5.96 -0.75
N LEU A 45 6.13 -6.15 0.57
CA LEU A 45 4.82 -6.20 1.23
C LEU A 45 4.27 -4.83 1.65
N VAL A 46 5.12 -3.80 1.77
CA VAL A 46 4.72 -2.45 2.19
C VAL A 46 3.81 -1.81 1.15
N GLY A 47 4.21 -1.86 -0.13
CA GLY A 47 3.43 -1.30 -1.24
C GLY A 47 1.99 -1.83 -1.31
N PRO A 48 1.78 -3.16 -1.39
CA PRO A 48 0.45 -3.76 -1.34
C PRO A 48 -0.32 -3.39 -0.07
N THR A 49 0.30 -3.44 1.10
CA THR A 49 -0.38 -3.12 2.37
C THR A 49 -0.88 -1.66 2.41
N VAL A 50 -0.03 -0.71 2.04
CA VAL A 50 -0.39 0.72 2.02
C VAL A 50 -1.45 0.99 0.94
N PHE A 51 -1.34 0.36 -0.23
CA PHE A 51 -2.35 0.48 -1.28
C PHE A 51 -3.74 0.06 -0.77
N LEU A 52 -3.83 -1.03 -0.03
CA LEU A 52 -5.08 -1.52 0.56
C LEU A 52 -5.65 -0.54 1.59
N LEU A 53 -4.81 -0.03 2.50
CA LEU A 53 -5.25 0.93 3.52
C LEU A 53 -5.75 2.24 2.90
N VAL A 54 -5.01 2.79 1.94
CA VAL A 54 -5.42 4.02 1.21
C VAL A 54 -6.70 3.77 0.40
N SER A 55 -6.83 2.61 -0.23
CA SER A 55 -8.05 2.25 -0.97
C SER A 55 -9.26 2.12 -0.04
N ALA A 56 -9.09 1.53 1.15
CA ALA A 56 -10.17 1.45 2.15
C ALA A 56 -10.60 2.84 2.65
N LEU A 57 -9.66 3.75 2.93
CA LEU A 57 -9.98 5.14 3.29
C LEU A 57 -10.66 5.89 2.13
N GLY A 58 -10.20 5.70 0.88
CA GLY A 58 -10.82 6.34 -0.29
C GLY A 58 -12.23 5.82 -0.57
N LEU A 59 -12.43 4.51 -0.47
CA LEU A 59 -13.74 3.88 -0.64
C LEU A 59 -14.73 4.29 0.45
N THR A 60 -14.29 4.42 1.69
CA THR A 60 -15.13 4.91 2.79
C THR A 60 -15.45 6.40 2.64
N ALA A 61 -14.52 7.23 2.18
CA ALA A 61 -14.79 8.64 1.88
C ALA A 61 -15.84 8.79 0.76
N LEU A 62 -15.82 7.90 -0.22
CA LEU A 62 -16.74 7.87 -1.35
C LEU A 62 -18.09 7.16 -1.06
N ALA A 63 -18.28 6.62 0.14
CA ALA A 63 -19.47 5.86 0.51
C ALA A 63 -20.75 6.71 0.33
N GLY A 64 -21.71 6.18 -0.44
CA GLY A 64 -22.97 6.87 -0.75
C GLY A 64 -22.91 7.84 -1.94
N ARG A 65 -21.73 8.11 -2.51
CA ARG A 65 -21.57 8.97 -3.71
C ARG A 65 -21.22 8.19 -4.98
N VAL A 66 -20.89 6.92 -4.84
CA VAL A 66 -20.46 6.05 -5.93
C VAL A 66 -21.44 4.89 -6.06
N SER A 67 -21.81 4.56 -7.31
CA SER A 67 -22.66 3.41 -7.61
C SER A 67 -22.06 2.12 -7.05
N PRO A 68 -22.87 1.18 -6.52
CA PRO A 68 -22.39 -0.10 -5.99
C PRO A 68 -21.50 -0.90 -6.96
N ALA A 69 -21.78 -0.81 -8.28
CA ALA A 69 -20.98 -1.49 -9.31
C ALA A 69 -19.51 -1.03 -9.35
N ARG A 70 -19.27 0.29 -9.31
CA ARG A 70 -17.91 0.86 -9.28
C ARG A 70 -17.18 0.54 -7.99
N PHE A 71 -17.90 0.54 -6.86
CA PHE A 71 -17.35 0.10 -5.58
C PHE A 71 -16.90 -1.37 -5.64
N GLY A 72 -17.74 -2.24 -6.23
CA GLY A 72 -17.42 -3.65 -6.46
C GLY A 72 -16.17 -3.86 -7.33
N LEU A 73 -15.99 -3.06 -8.39
CA LEU A 73 -14.80 -3.12 -9.24
C LEU A 73 -13.51 -2.78 -8.49
N VAL A 74 -13.53 -1.74 -7.66
CA VAL A 74 -12.36 -1.37 -6.84
C VAL A 74 -12.06 -2.44 -5.80
N ALA A 75 -13.09 -2.96 -5.12
CA ALA A 75 -12.95 -4.05 -4.16
C ALA A 75 -12.38 -5.32 -4.83
N LEU A 76 -12.80 -5.63 -6.06
CA LEU A 76 -12.24 -6.72 -6.85
C LEU A 76 -10.75 -6.49 -7.17
N GLY A 77 -10.37 -5.29 -7.61
CA GLY A 77 -8.96 -4.97 -7.86
C GLY A 77 -8.08 -5.14 -6.62
N VAL A 78 -8.57 -4.69 -5.47
CA VAL A 78 -7.96 -4.92 -4.15
C VAL A 78 -7.80 -6.42 -3.84
N LEU A 79 -8.84 -7.23 -4.07
CA LEU A 79 -8.79 -8.69 -3.92
C LEU A 79 -7.78 -9.34 -4.86
N LEU A 80 -7.70 -8.90 -6.11
CA LEU A 80 -6.72 -9.40 -7.08
C LEU A 80 -5.28 -9.09 -6.67
N VAL A 81 -5.02 -7.88 -6.16
CA VAL A 81 -3.71 -7.53 -5.60
C VAL A 81 -3.37 -8.45 -4.43
N LEU A 82 -4.31 -8.65 -3.49
CA LEU A 82 -4.14 -9.56 -2.36
C LEU A 82 -3.87 -11.01 -2.80
N LEU A 83 -4.58 -11.50 -3.82
CA LEU A 83 -4.37 -12.84 -4.36
C LEU A 83 -3.02 -12.96 -5.08
N GLY A 84 -2.62 -11.95 -5.85
CA GLY A 84 -1.35 -11.93 -6.56
C GLY A 84 -0.12 -11.76 -5.65
N THR A 85 -0.27 -11.15 -4.48
CA THR A 85 0.81 -10.96 -3.50
C THR A 85 0.82 -12.00 -2.39
N ARG A 86 -0.10 -12.97 -2.39
CA ARG A 86 -0.02 -14.12 -1.50
C ARG A 86 1.24 -14.90 -1.88
N GLY A 87 2.11 -15.14 -0.89
CA GLY A 87 3.37 -15.87 -1.10
C GLY A 87 3.10 -17.19 -1.80
N SER A 88 3.69 -17.36 -2.99
CA SER A 88 3.78 -18.68 -3.62
C SER A 88 4.52 -19.61 -2.65
N PRO A 89 3.98 -20.81 -2.35
CA PRO A 89 4.67 -21.79 -1.51
C PRO A 89 6.03 -22.18 -2.08
#